data_AF-A0A958LHI4-F1
#
_entry.id   AF-A0A958LHI4-F1
#
_cell.length_a   1.000
_cell.length_b   1.000
_cell.length_c   1.000
_cell.angle_alpha   90.00
_cell.angle_beta   90.00
_cell.angle_gamma   90.00
#
_symmetry.space_group_name_H-M   'P 1'
#
loop_
_entity.id
_entity.type
_entity.pdbx_description
1 polymer ?
#
loop_
_entity_poly.entity_id
_entity_poly.type
_entity_poly.pdbx_seq_one_letter_code
_entity_poly.pdbx_strand_id
1 'polypeptide(L)'
;RDDSKTIYSRLRIIHADSISYLESLQTEEQRPDLVFLDPMFPLREKSALSCKEMQILQFLSQPSPERDIHILKSAQHVVRDRVIVKRPLNSPPLLEGARHTYKGKSVRYDVYFPES
;
A
#
# COMPACT_ATOMS: atom_id res chain seq x y z
N ARG A 1 14.81 7.25 -25.68
CA ARG A 1 15.66 6.97 -24.49
C ARG A 1 15.10 5.70 -23.85
N ASP A 2 15.95 4.71 -23.63
CA ASP A 2 15.58 3.33 -23.25
C ASP A 2 15.32 3.19 -21.74
N ASP A 3 14.50 4.10 -21.20
CA ASP A 3 14.26 4.23 -19.75
C ASP A 3 13.51 3.00 -19.19
N SER A 4 12.75 2.31 -20.04
CA SER A 4 12.00 1.10 -19.69
C SER A 4 12.93 -0.04 -19.28
N LYS A 5 14.03 -0.29 -20.00
CA LYS A 5 14.99 -1.35 -19.65
C LYS A 5 15.62 -1.15 -18.28
N THR A 6 15.85 0.10 -17.88
CA THR A 6 16.44 0.45 -16.58
C THR A 6 15.46 0.33 -15.41
N ILE A 7 14.16 0.35 -15.67
CA ILE A 7 13.13 0.11 -14.66
C ILE A 7 13.01 -1.39 -14.39
N TYR A 8 12.94 -2.21 -15.44
CA TYR A 8 12.78 -3.66 -15.29
C TYR A 8 13.92 -4.30 -14.51
N SER A 9 15.16 -3.82 -14.67
CA SER A 9 16.31 -4.33 -13.92
C SER A 9 16.26 -4.07 -12.41
N ARG A 10 15.41 -3.15 -11.96
CA ARG A 10 15.23 -2.78 -10.54
C ARG A 10 13.92 -3.32 -9.94
N LEU A 11 13.07 -3.93 -10.76
CA LEU A 11 11.78 -4.44 -10.33
C LEU A 11 11.89 -5.94 -10.00
N ARG A 12 11.66 -6.29 -8.74
CA ARG A 12 11.58 -7.69 -8.30
C ARG A 12 10.15 -8.01 -7.87
N ILE A 13 9.58 -9.04 -8.46
CA ILE A 13 8.27 -9.56 -8.06
C ILE A 13 8.49 -10.66 -7.03
N ILE A 14 7.78 -10.58 -5.91
CA ILE A 14 7.84 -11.55 -4.83
C ILE A 14 6.44 -12.11 -4.63
N HIS A 15 6.27 -13.40 -4.85
CA HIS A 15 5.02 -14.09 -4.58
C HIS A 15 5.02 -14.60 -3.14
N ALA A 16 4.44 -13.81 -2.24
CA ALA A 16 4.36 -14.12 -0.81
C ALA A 16 3.16 -13.39 -0.18
N ASP A 17 2.72 -13.87 0.99
CA ASP A 17 1.89 -13.06 1.87
C ASP A 17 2.70 -11.85 2.35
N SER A 18 2.13 -10.65 2.24
CA SER A 18 2.84 -9.40 2.55
C SER A 18 3.23 -9.30 4.02
N ILE A 19 2.39 -9.79 4.95
CA ILE A 19 2.66 -9.73 6.39
C ILE A 19 3.84 -10.66 6.68
N SER A 20 3.74 -11.93 6.26
CA SER A 20 4.82 -12.91 6.45
C SER A 20 6.13 -12.48 5.77
N TYR A 21 6.05 -11.83 4.60
CA TYR A 21 7.23 -11.30 3.93
C TYR A 21 7.88 -10.18 4.73
N LEU A 22 7.11 -9.19 5.20
CA LEU A 22 7.64 -8.09 6.01
C LEU A 22 8.28 -8.62 7.31
N GLU A 23 7.60 -9.54 8.01
CA GLU A 23 8.10 -10.16 9.24
C GLU A 23 9.40 -10.98 9.05
N SER A 24 9.66 -11.45 7.82
CA SER A 24 10.90 -12.16 7.49
C SER A 24 12.12 -11.24 7.31
N LEU A 25 11.93 -9.92 7.22
CA LEU A 25 13.00 -8.93 7.04
C LEU A 25 13.64 -8.57 8.38
N GLN A 26 14.53 -9.43 8.87
CA GLN A 26 15.14 -9.29 10.20
C GLN A 26 16.46 -8.53 10.21
N THR A 27 17.22 -8.56 9.12
CA THR A 27 18.53 -7.87 9.04
C THR A 27 18.37 -6.41 8.65
N GLU A 28 19.30 -5.57 9.09
CA GLU A 28 19.26 -4.16 8.76
C GLU A 28 19.29 -3.96 7.25
N GLU A 29 20.09 -4.71 6.50
CA GLU A 29 20.22 -4.62 5.04
C GLU A 29 18.92 -4.97 4.29
N GLN A 30 18.08 -5.83 4.86
CA GLN A 30 16.81 -6.26 4.29
C GLN A 30 15.68 -5.24 4.48
N ARG A 31 15.82 -4.32 5.44
CA ARG A 31 14.79 -3.33 5.73
C ARG A 31 14.61 -2.35 4.57
N PRO A 32 13.38 -2.08 4.11
CA PRO A 32 13.14 -1.08 3.09
C PRO A 32 13.24 0.32 3.67
N ASP A 33 13.75 1.28 2.89
CA ASP A 33 13.69 2.70 3.27
C ASP A 33 12.25 3.22 3.28
N LEU A 34 11.43 2.72 2.35
CA LEU A 34 10.04 3.13 2.16
C LEU A 34 9.18 1.94 1.79
N VAL A 35 8.00 1.86 2.42
CA VAL A 35 6.94 0.91 2.02
C VAL A 35 5.78 1.69 1.44
N PHE A 36 5.30 1.28 0.27
CA PHE A 36 4.11 1.85 -0.36
C PHE A 36 2.96 0.84 -0.33
N LEU A 37 1.83 1.26 0.24
CA LEU A 37 0.62 0.46 0.38
C LEU A 37 -0.50 1.07 -0.47
N ASP A 38 -1.06 0.29 -1.39
CA ASP A 38 -2.27 0.63 -2.15
C ASP A 38 -3.31 -0.46 -1.95
N PRO A 39 -3.98 -0.50 -0.78
CA PRO A 39 -5.00 -1.51 -0.53
C PRO A 39 -6.18 -1.30 -1.47
N MET A 40 -6.72 -2.38 -2.03
CA MET A 40 -7.93 -2.29 -2.85
C MET A 40 -9.12 -1.88 -1.97
N PHE A 41 -9.65 -0.68 -2.20
CA PHE A 41 -10.81 -0.19 -1.45
C PHE A 41 -12.09 -0.91 -1.85
N PRO A 42 -13.02 -1.13 -0.90
CA PRO A 42 -14.36 -1.55 -1.24
C PRO A 42 -15.03 -0.51 -2.14
N LEU A 43 -15.90 -0.99 -3.04
CA LEU A 43 -16.63 -0.15 -3.98
C LEU A 43 -17.50 0.87 -3.25
N ARG A 44 -17.55 2.10 -3.79
CA ARG A 44 -18.60 3.05 -3.43
C ARG A 44 -19.85 2.72 -4.22
N GLU A 45 -21.04 2.94 -3.63
CA GLU A 45 -22.34 2.64 -4.23
C GLU A 45 -22.73 3.50 -5.47
N LYS A 46 -21.87 4.37 -5.98
CA LYS A 46 -22.25 5.27 -7.10
C LYS A 46 -22.08 4.64 -8.48
N SER A 47 -23.22 4.23 -9.04
CA SER A 47 -23.73 4.12 -10.43
C SER A 47 -22.85 4.09 -11.69
N ALA A 48 -21.55 4.37 -11.66
CA ALA A 48 -20.67 4.16 -12.82
C ALA A 48 -19.88 2.87 -12.61
N LEU A 49 -20.33 1.78 -13.26
CA LEU A 49 -19.61 0.52 -13.27
C LEU A 49 -18.19 0.77 -13.78
N SER A 50 -17.18 0.38 -12.99
CA SER A 50 -15.79 0.35 -13.44
C SER A 50 -15.67 -0.54 -14.68
N CYS A 51 -14.65 -0.31 -15.51
CA CYS A 51 -14.37 -1.19 -16.65
C CYS A 51 -14.31 -2.65 -16.17
N LYS A 52 -14.83 -3.57 -16.99
CA LYS A 52 -15.01 -5.00 -16.67
C LYS A 52 -13.78 -5.66 -16.02
N GLU A 53 -12.58 -5.27 -16.46
CA GLU A 53 -11.31 -5.75 -15.92
C GLU A 53 -11.12 -5.41 -14.42
N MET A 54 -11.49 -4.19 -14.01
CA MET A 54 -11.42 -3.76 -12.62
C MET A 54 -12.43 -4.48 -11.74
N GLN A 55 -13.61 -4.82 -12.29
CA GLN A 55 -14.62 -5.59 -11.57
C GLN A 55 -14.14 -7.03 -11.31
N ILE A 56 -13.46 -7.64 -12.28
CA ILE A 56 -12.88 -8.98 -12.12
C ILE A 56 -11.79 -8.96 -11.05
N LEU A 57 -10.87 -7.98 -11.09
CA LEU A 57 -9.84 -7.83 -10.07
C LEU A 57 -10.44 -7.62 -8.68
N GLN A 58 -11.49 -6.81 -8.58
CA GLN A 58 -12.20 -6.57 -7.33
C GLN A 58 -12.92 -7.80 -6.80
N PHE A 59 -13.56 -8.58 -7.67
CA PHE A 59 -14.23 -9.82 -7.28
C PHE A 59 -13.23 -10.86 -6.76
N LEU A 60 -12.05 -10.94 -7.37
CA LEU A 60 -10.97 -11.83 -6.92
C LEU A 60 -10.31 -11.31 -5.64
N SER A 61 -10.31 -9.98 -5.44
CA SER A 61 -9.85 -9.38 -4.21
C SER A 61 -10.86 -9.62 -3.09
N GLN A 62 -10.41 -10.15 -1.97
CA GLN A 62 -11.21 -10.20 -0.74
C GLN A 62 -10.74 -9.03 0.15
N PRO A 63 -11.22 -7.79 -0.07
CA PRO A 63 -10.74 -6.64 0.68
C PRO A 63 -11.06 -6.81 2.16
N SER A 64 -10.05 -6.61 3.01
CA SER A 64 -10.17 -6.73 4.46
C SER A 64 -9.44 -5.55 5.10
N PRO A 65 -10.18 -4.54 5.62
CA PRO A 65 -9.58 -3.42 6.33
C PRO A 65 -8.71 -3.86 7.51
N GLU A 66 -9.09 -4.92 8.21
CA GLU A 66 -8.31 -5.51 9.31
C GLU A 66 -6.95 -6.02 8.81
N ARG A 67 -6.93 -6.73 7.69
CA ARG A 67 -5.70 -7.22 7.07
C ARG A 67 -4.82 -6.06 6.59
N ASP A 68 -5.41 -5.03 5.98
CA ASP A 68 -4.69 -3.86 5.51
C ASP A 68 -4.06 -3.08 6.67
N ILE A 69 -4.77 -2.96 7.80
CA ILE A 69 -4.23 -2.39 9.04
C ILE A 69 -3.05 -3.22 9.56
N HIS A 70 -3.15 -4.55 9.52
CA HIS A 70 -2.06 -5.42 9.97
C HIS A 70 -0.82 -5.24 9.07
N ILE A 71 -0.98 -5.18 7.75
CA ILE A 71 0.13 -4.91 6.83
C ILE A 71 0.77 -3.56 7.13
N LEU A 72 -0.01 -2.51 7.37
CA LEU A 72 0.52 -1.20 7.73
C LEU A 72 1.35 -1.26 9.01
N LYS A 73 0.86 -1.92 10.06
CA LYS A 73 1.62 -2.08 11.32
C LYS A 73 2.91 -2.86 11.08
N SER A 74 2.86 -4.01 10.42
CA SER A 74 4.06 -4.79 10.10
C SER A 74 5.06 -3.97 9.27
N ALA A 75 4.58 -3.13 8.35
CA ALA A 75 5.42 -2.22 7.58
C ALA A 75 6.10 -1.16 8.45
N GLN A 76 5.39 -0.58 9.43
CA GLN A 76 5.98 0.40 10.37
C GLN A 76 7.06 -0.21 11.27
N HIS A 77 7.03 -1.52 11.53
CA HIS A 77 8.06 -2.20 12.31
C HIS A 77 9.36 -2.45 11.54
N VAL A 78 9.30 -2.51 10.21
CA VAL A 78 10.46 -2.91 9.37
C VAL A 78 11.03 -1.78 8.53
N VAL A 79 10.27 -0.72 8.28
CA VAL A 79 10.72 0.37 7.42
C VAL A 79 11.74 1.25 8.14
N ARG A 80 12.73 1.80 7.42
CA ARG A 80 13.71 2.72 8.00
C ARG A 80 13.20 4.15 8.16
N ASP A 81 12.37 4.61 7.23
CA ASP A 81 11.98 6.03 7.18
C ASP A 81 10.46 6.25 7.14
N ARG A 82 9.71 5.63 6.22
CA ARG A 82 8.25 5.88 6.14
C ARG A 82 7.43 4.81 5.42
N VAL A 83 6.18 4.64 5.87
CA VAL A 83 5.13 3.94 5.12
C VAL A 83 4.19 4.95 4.49
N ILE A 84 3.91 4.82 3.19
CA ILE A 84 2.96 5.65 2.46
C ILE A 84 1.75 4.81 2.10
N VAL A 85 0.56 5.24 2.53
CA VAL A 85 -0.70 4.58 2.21
C VAL A 85 -1.49 5.46 1.25
N LYS A 86 -1.75 4.94 0.05
CA LYS A 86 -2.68 5.55 -0.89
C LYS A 86 -4.11 5.39 -0.38
N ARG A 87 -4.94 6.43 -0.44
CA ARG A 87 -6.36 6.41 -0.01
C ARG A 87 -7.23 7.27 -0.93
N PRO A 88 -8.52 6.94 -1.14
CA PRO A 88 -9.46 7.87 -1.74
C PRO A 88 -9.57 9.15 -0.91
N LEU A 89 -9.68 10.32 -1.55
CA LEU A 89 -9.61 11.61 -0.87
C LEU A 89 -10.57 11.74 0.34
N ASN A 90 -11.77 11.16 0.23
CA ASN A 90 -12.84 11.26 1.23
C ASN A 90 -13.06 9.97 2.05
N SER A 91 -12.18 8.97 1.98
CA SER A 91 -12.32 7.79 2.86
C SER A 91 -11.75 8.05 4.26
N PRO A 92 -12.19 7.34 5.31
CA PRO A 92 -11.48 7.35 6.59
C PRO A 92 -9.99 7.00 6.41
N PRO A 93 -9.08 7.42 7.30
CA PRO A 93 -7.72 6.90 7.32
C PRO A 93 -7.72 5.38 7.52
N LEU A 94 -6.69 4.68 7.06
CA LEU A 94 -6.58 3.23 7.28
C LEU A 94 -6.30 2.92 8.76
N LEU A 95 -5.38 3.69 9.34
CA LEU A 95 -5.06 3.69 10.76
C LEU A 95 -4.92 5.16 11.21
N GLU A 96 -5.25 5.47 12.45
CA GLU A 96 -4.94 6.78 13.02
C GLU A 96 -3.42 7.01 13.13
N GLY A 97 -2.98 8.27 13.29
CA GLY A 97 -1.56 8.58 13.50
C GLY A 97 -0.74 8.85 12.23
N ALA A 98 -1.39 9.05 11.07
CA ALA A 98 -0.70 9.60 9.90
C ALA A 98 -0.16 11.01 10.24
N ARG A 99 1.15 11.22 10.13
CA ARG A 99 1.80 12.48 10.50
C ARG A 99 1.77 13.50 9.37
N HIS A 100 1.71 13.04 8.13
CA HIS A 100 1.52 13.89 6.95
C HIS A 100 0.46 13.28 6.02
N THR A 101 -0.30 14.13 5.36
CA THR A 101 -1.26 13.72 4.33
C THR A 101 -1.12 14.62 3.12
N TYR A 102 -0.79 14.04 1.97
CA TYR A 102 -0.71 14.74 0.69
C TYR A 102 -2.00 14.53 -0.10
N LYS A 103 -2.78 15.59 -0.31
CA LYS A 103 -4.09 15.51 -0.99
C LYS A 103 -3.95 15.84 -2.48
N GLY A 104 -4.41 14.94 -3.33
CA GLY A 104 -4.63 15.18 -4.76
C GLY A 104 -6.10 15.45 -5.07
N LYS A 105 -6.50 15.28 -6.34
CA LYS A 105 -7.89 15.54 -6.80
C LYS A 105 -8.88 14.47 -6.34
N SER A 106 -8.51 13.19 -6.42
CA SER A 106 -9.38 12.04 -6.11
C SER A 106 -8.77 11.07 -5.08
N VAL A 107 -7.46 11.16 -4.89
CA VAL A 107 -6.64 10.31 -4.04
C VAL A 107 -5.82 11.19 -3.13
N ARG A 108 -5.51 10.71 -1.93
CA ARG A 108 -4.52 11.25 -1.02
C ARG A 108 -3.51 10.19 -0.62
N TYR A 109 -2.39 10.61 -0.06
CA TYR A 109 -1.34 9.75 0.46
C TYR A 109 -1.13 10.08 1.93
N ASP A 110 -1.47 9.13 2.80
CA ASP A 110 -1.29 9.22 4.24
C ASP A 110 0.10 8.64 4.59
N VAL A 111 0.92 9.38 5.33
CA VAL A 111 2.31 9.03 5.65
C VAL A 111 2.46 8.70 7.12
N TYR A 112 2.97 7.50 7.37
CA TYR A 112 3.26 6.93 8.67
C TYR A 112 4.77 6.76 8.82
N PHE A 113 5.27 6.83 10.05
CA PHE A 113 6.68 6.70 10.38
C PHE A 113 6.92 5.37 11.13
N PRO A 114 8.17 4.89 11.21
CA PRO A 114 8.51 3.73 12.01
C PRO A 114 7.94 3.83 13.43
N GLU A 115 7.44 2.71 13.97
CA GLU A 115 7.08 2.67 15.39
C GLU A 115 8.35 2.88 16.23
N SER A 116 8.26 3.78 17.22
CA SER A 116 9.37 4.09 18.15
C SER A 116 9.43 3.11 19.30
#